data_AF-A0AAJ2GVC9-F1
#
_entry.id   AF-A0AAJ2GVC9-F1
#
_cell.length_a   1.000
_cell.length_b   1.000
_cell.length_c   1.000
_cell.angle_alpha   90.00
_cell.angle_beta   90.00
_cell.angle_gamma   90.00
#
_symmetry.space_group_name_H-M   'P 1'
#
loop_
_entity.id
_entity.type
_entity.pdbx_description
1 polymer ?
#
loop_
_entity_poly.entity_id
_entity_poly.type
_entity_poly.pdbx_seq_one_letter_code
_entity_poly.pdbx_strand_id
1 'polypeptide(L)'
;MSTPLNDFINLAEHLDRVQEPWARNMAARLNRFLSGETDDVAAALDLKSSRGKRPLRALSKVAARDAAIREAAETFFPALKPSQQADELAAALRRYATSAWRSDWQKQECPYKAGDLRAALWLILTRVDHPLSAERIRKILVMR
;
A
#
# COMPACT_ATOMS: atom_id res chain seq x y z
N MET A 1 8.11 -0.74 10.23
CA MET A 1 6.96 0.04 10.73
C MET A 1 5.72 -0.84 10.62
N SER A 2 4.95 -1.02 11.70
CA SER A 2 3.68 -1.75 11.62
C SER A 2 2.73 -1.00 10.69
N THR A 3 2.13 -1.71 9.74
CA THR A 3 1.05 -1.09 8.94
C THR A 3 -0.24 -1.18 9.72
N PRO A 4 -1.19 -0.24 9.56
CA PRO A 4 -2.48 -0.33 10.24
C PRO A 4 -3.19 -1.68 10.00
N LEU A 5 -2.95 -2.33 8.85
CA LEU A 5 -3.49 -3.66 8.54
C LEU A 5 -2.85 -4.76 9.41
N ASN A 6 -1.55 -4.69 9.67
CA ASN A 6 -0.85 -5.63 10.56
C ASN A 6 -1.36 -5.51 11.99
N ASP A 7 -1.70 -4.30 12.45
CA ASP A 7 -2.27 -4.10 13.80
C ASP A 7 -3.65 -4.78 13.93
N PHE A 8 -4.46 -4.77 12.87
CA PHE A 8 -5.74 -5.50 12.84
C PHE A 8 -5.57 -7.02 12.80
N ILE A 9 -4.55 -7.53 12.11
CA ILE A 9 -4.21 -8.96 12.10
C ILE A 9 -3.82 -9.40 13.52
N ASN A 10 -2.89 -8.67 14.15
CA ASN A 10 -2.45 -8.95 15.52
C ASN A 10 -3.61 -8.88 16.53
N LEU A 11 -4.54 -7.93 16.36
CA LEU A 11 -5.72 -7.81 17.20
C LEU A 11 -6.68 -8.99 17.02
N ALA A 12 -6.93 -9.43 15.78
CA ALA A 12 -7.78 -10.60 15.52
C ALA A 12 -7.19 -11.87 16.16
N GLU A 13 -5.90 -12.10 15.98
CA GLU A 13 -5.19 -13.23 16.61
C GLU A 13 -5.22 -13.18 18.14
N HIS A 14 -5.15 -11.96 18.72
CA HIS A 14 -5.25 -11.80 20.16
C HIS A 14 -6.67 -12.11 20.67
N LEU A 15 -7.70 -11.63 19.96
CA LEU A 15 -9.10 -11.86 20.32
C LEU A 15 -9.50 -13.34 20.21
N ASP A 16 -8.92 -14.09 19.28
CA ASP A 16 -9.13 -15.55 19.18
C ASP A 16 -8.61 -16.32 20.39
N ARG A 17 -7.65 -15.76 21.14
CA ARG A 17 -7.10 -16.37 22.37
C ARG A 17 -7.92 -16.05 23.62
N VAL A 18 -8.84 -15.09 23.54
CA VAL A 18 -9.70 -14.71 24.66
C VAL A 18 -10.94 -15.61 24.65
N GLN A 19 -11.17 -16.36 25.72
CA GLN A 19 -12.30 -17.30 25.84
C GLN A 19 -13.66 -16.63 26.13
N GLU A 20 -13.81 -15.38 25.74
CA GLU A 20 -15.04 -14.62 25.95
C GLU A 20 -15.94 -14.66 24.70
N PRO A 21 -17.26 -14.85 24.84
CA PRO A 21 -18.19 -14.87 23.70
C PRO A 21 -18.16 -13.58 22.86
N TRP A 22 -17.96 -12.42 23.51
CA TRP A 22 -17.86 -11.14 22.81
C TRP A 22 -16.57 -11.03 21.97
N ALA A 23 -15.46 -11.63 22.44
CA ALA A 23 -14.18 -11.60 21.75
C ALA A 23 -14.22 -12.45 20.47
N ARG A 24 -14.84 -13.63 20.53
CA ARG A 24 -15.10 -14.48 19.35
C ARG A 24 -15.94 -13.77 18.29
N ASN A 25 -17.01 -13.08 18.71
CA ASN A 25 -17.85 -12.31 17.78
C ASN A 25 -17.09 -11.14 17.15
N MET A 26 -16.19 -10.49 17.90
CA MET A 26 -15.34 -9.42 17.40
C MET A 26 -14.27 -9.93 16.42
N ALA A 27 -13.64 -11.06 16.73
CA ALA A 27 -12.67 -11.72 15.85
C ALA A 27 -13.33 -12.14 14.52
N ALA A 28 -14.53 -12.73 14.56
CA ALA A 28 -15.27 -13.07 13.34
C ALA A 28 -15.58 -11.85 12.46
N ARG A 29 -15.94 -10.71 13.05
CA ARG A 29 -16.17 -9.45 12.34
C ARG A 29 -14.90 -8.90 11.70
N LEU A 30 -13.79 -8.90 12.44
CA LEU A 30 -12.48 -8.51 11.93
C LEU A 30 -11.99 -9.44 10.82
N ASN A 31 -12.19 -10.75 10.96
CA ASN A 31 -11.80 -11.73 9.96
C ASN A 31 -12.57 -11.53 8.65
N ARG A 32 -13.87 -11.21 8.66
CA ARG A 32 -14.61 -10.83 7.44
C ARG A 32 -14.03 -9.60 6.75
N PHE A 33 -13.60 -8.60 7.53
CA PHE A 33 -12.88 -7.44 6.98
C PHE A 33 -11.53 -7.81 6.39
N LEU A 34 -10.74 -8.68 7.06
CA LEU A 34 -9.43 -9.11 6.57
C LEU A 34 -9.55 -9.97 5.31
N SER A 35 -10.54 -10.86 5.25
CA SER A 35 -10.85 -11.71 4.09
C SER A 35 -11.33 -10.93 2.86
N GLY A 36 -11.76 -9.68 3.04
CA GLY A 36 -12.20 -8.83 1.92
C GLY A 36 -13.66 -8.98 1.53
N GLU A 37 -14.48 -9.59 2.39
CA GLU A 37 -15.94 -9.56 2.23
C GLU A 37 -16.51 -8.14 2.39
N THR A 38 -15.78 -7.26 3.07
CA THR A 38 -16.13 -5.84 3.23
C THR A 38 -14.87 -4.97 3.15
N ASP A 39 -14.97 -3.89 2.37
CA ASP A 39 -13.90 -2.90 2.22
C ASP A 39 -13.91 -1.80 3.31
N ASP A 40 -14.94 -1.79 4.16
CA ASP A 40 -15.11 -0.81 5.24
C ASP A 40 -15.07 -1.48 6.62
N VAL A 41 -14.06 -1.15 7.42
CA VAL A 41 -13.93 -1.59 8.82
C VAL A 41 -15.11 -1.14 9.65
N ALA A 42 -15.63 0.07 9.39
CA ALA A 42 -16.78 0.56 10.13
C ALA A 42 -18.01 -0.31 9.85
N ALA A 43 -18.24 -0.67 8.58
CA ALA A 43 -19.30 -1.62 8.23
C ALA A 43 -19.05 -3.02 8.82
N ALA A 44 -17.81 -3.52 8.82
CA ALA A 44 -17.48 -4.82 9.38
C ALA A 44 -17.71 -4.91 10.90
N LEU A 45 -17.48 -3.79 11.61
CA LEU A 45 -17.63 -3.66 13.05
C LEU A 45 -19.02 -3.13 13.48
N ASP A 46 -19.96 -2.97 12.54
CA ASP A 46 -21.26 -2.30 12.76
C ASP A 46 -21.16 -0.87 13.34
N LEU A 47 -20.03 -0.20 13.12
CA LEU A 47 -19.81 1.18 13.54
C LEU A 47 -20.43 2.14 12.50
N LYS A 48 -21.04 3.24 12.97
CA LYS A 48 -21.50 4.31 12.08
C LYS A 48 -20.31 4.89 11.32
N SER A 49 -20.18 4.53 10.04
CA SER A 49 -19.18 5.12 9.15
C SER A 49 -19.48 6.62 8.98
N SER A 50 -18.50 7.47 9.23
CA SER A 50 -18.66 8.92 9.03
C SER A 50 -18.57 9.23 7.54
N ARG A 51 -19.64 9.80 6.96
CA ARG A 51 -19.66 10.25 5.56
C ARG A 51 -18.41 11.09 5.27
N GLY A 52 -17.64 10.69 4.26
CA GLY A 52 -16.47 11.43 3.77
C GLY A 52 -15.10 10.88 4.16
N LYS A 53 -15.01 9.85 5.03
CA LYS A 53 -13.72 9.19 5.30
C LYS A 53 -13.39 8.15 4.23
N ARG A 54 -12.12 8.10 3.80
CA ARG A 54 -11.65 7.07 2.87
C ARG A 54 -11.70 5.69 3.54
N PRO A 55 -12.13 4.62 2.84
CA PRO A 55 -12.13 3.27 3.39
C PRO A 55 -10.72 2.88 3.83
N LEU A 56 -10.60 2.13 4.94
CA LEU A 56 -9.30 1.81 5.53
C LEU A 56 -8.40 1.06 4.54
N ARG A 57 -8.94 0.15 3.73
CA ARG A 57 -8.18 -0.54 2.67
C ARG A 57 -7.57 0.44 1.67
N ALA A 58 -8.28 1.51 1.33
CA ALA A 58 -7.74 2.56 0.47
C ALA A 58 -6.60 3.33 1.14
N LEU A 59 -6.69 3.58 2.45
CA LEU A 59 -5.59 4.18 3.23
C LEU A 59 -4.37 3.26 3.30
N SER A 60 -4.56 1.95 3.51
CA SER A 60 -3.47 0.96 3.51
C SER A 60 -2.78 0.84 2.15
N LYS A 61 -3.54 0.87 1.04
CA LYS A 61 -2.96 0.90 -0.32
C LYS A 61 -2.12 2.15 -0.56
N VAL A 62 -2.60 3.31 -0.11
CA VAL A 62 -1.85 4.58 -0.19
C VAL A 62 -0.57 4.54 0.65
N ALA A 63 -0.65 4.05 1.90
CA ALA A 63 0.51 3.94 2.77
C ALA A 63 1.56 2.96 2.22
N ALA A 64 1.12 1.81 1.69
CA ALA A 64 2.01 0.81 1.09
C ALA A 64 2.71 1.36 -0.17
N ARG A 65 1.99 2.13 -1.00
CA ARG A 65 2.59 2.84 -2.13
C ARG A 65 3.63 3.85 -1.67
N ASP A 66 3.28 4.68 -0.70
CA ASP A 66 4.17 5.73 -0.22
C ASP A 66 5.43 5.14 0.42
N ALA A 67 5.32 4.00 1.09
CA ALA A 67 6.46 3.22 1.56
C ALA A 67 7.33 2.70 0.39
N ALA A 68 6.73 2.07 -0.63
CA ALA A 68 7.46 1.57 -1.79
C ALA A 68 8.19 2.67 -2.57
N ILE A 69 7.61 3.87 -2.65
CA ILE A 69 8.24 5.05 -3.27
C ILE A 69 9.47 5.49 -2.49
N ARG A 70 9.38 5.54 -1.15
CA ARG A 70 10.51 5.93 -0.29
C ARG A 70 11.63 4.90 -0.38
N GLU A 71 11.29 3.62 -0.27
CA GLU A 71 12.25 2.52 -0.40
C GLU A 71 12.95 2.52 -1.77
N ALA A 72 12.22 2.73 -2.86
CA ALA A 72 12.80 2.85 -4.20
C ALA A 72 13.75 4.05 -4.32
N ALA A 73 13.37 5.21 -3.76
CA ALA A 73 14.22 6.39 -3.77
C ALA A 73 15.53 6.16 -2.98
N GLU A 74 15.44 5.57 -1.79
CA GLU A 74 16.57 5.27 -0.92
C GLU A 74 17.49 4.19 -1.53
N THR A 75 16.93 3.17 -2.19
CA THR A 75 17.70 2.05 -2.74
C THR A 75 18.39 2.39 -4.05
N PHE A 76 17.69 3.03 -4.99
CA PHE A 76 18.20 3.22 -6.35
C PHE A 76 18.81 4.60 -6.59
N PHE A 77 18.47 5.59 -5.76
CA PHE A 77 18.94 6.96 -5.90
C PHE A 77 19.52 7.56 -4.59
N PRO A 78 20.33 6.83 -3.81
CA PRO A 78 20.75 7.25 -2.46
C PRO A 78 21.58 8.55 -2.44
N ALA A 79 22.36 8.80 -3.49
CA ALA A 79 23.25 9.96 -3.57
C ALA A 79 22.54 11.26 -4.02
N LEU A 80 21.27 11.18 -4.43
CA LEU A 80 20.53 12.32 -4.96
C LEU A 80 19.75 13.05 -3.86
N LYS A 81 19.57 14.36 -4.01
CA LYS A 81 18.67 15.13 -3.13
C LYS A 81 17.23 14.66 -3.33
N PRO A 82 16.33 14.80 -2.34
CA PRO A 82 14.93 14.34 -2.46
C PRO A 82 14.18 14.89 -3.68
N SER A 83 14.49 16.11 -4.12
CA SER A 83 13.93 16.68 -5.35
C SER A 83 14.38 15.91 -6.60
N GLN A 84 15.68 15.61 -6.70
CA GLN A 84 16.28 14.87 -7.81
C GLN A 84 15.85 13.40 -7.79
N GLN A 85 15.77 12.77 -6.62
CA GLN A 85 15.20 11.43 -6.46
C GLN A 85 13.77 11.37 -7.01
N ALA A 86 12.95 12.38 -6.69
CA ALA A 86 11.58 12.45 -7.18
C ALA A 86 11.50 12.62 -8.71
N ASP A 87 12.38 13.43 -9.30
CA ASP A 87 12.42 13.65 -10.74
C ASP A 87 12.85 12.38 -11.50
N GLU A 88 13.92 11.72 -11.03
CA GLU A 88 14.41 10.45 -11.60
C GLU A 88 13.39 9.32 -11.47
N LEU A 89 12.80 9.15 -10.29
CA LEU A 89 11.80 8.11 -10.06
C LEU A 89 10.53 8.35 -10.88
N ALA A 90 10.08 9.61 -11.03
CA ALA A 90 8.96 9.95 -11.90
C ALA A 90 9.26 9.65 -13.38
N ALA A 91 10.47 9.96 -13.84
CA ALA A 91 10.90 9.65 -15.21
C ALA A 91 10.94 8.13 -15.44
N ALA A 92 11.48 7.37 -14.49
CA ALA A 92 11.51 5.91 -14.53
C ALA A 92 10.11 5.29 -14.56
N LEU A 93 9.20 5.76 -13.69
CA LEU A 93 7.79 5.34 -13.67
C LEU A 93 7.10 5.60 -15.01
N ARG A 94 7.27 6.80 -15.59
CA ARG A 94 6.68 7.12 -16.90
C ARG A 94 7.21 6.21 -18.00
N ARG A 95 8.53 6.01 -18.07
CA ARG A 95 9.15 5.12 -19.07
C ARG A 95 8.67 3.69 -18.94
N TYR A 96 8.53 3.19 -17.72
CA TYR A 96 8.05 1.85 -17.46
C TYR A 96 6.56 1.70 -17.81
N ALA A 97 5.74 2.68 -17.43
CA ALA A 97 4.31 2.74 -17.76
C ALA A 97 4.02 2.73 -19.27
N THR A 98 4.87 3.37 -20.08
CA THR A 98 4.70 3.41 -21.54
C THR A 98 5.24 2.19 -22.27
N SER A 99 6.10 1.38 -21.63
CA SER A 99 6.75 0.24 -22.24
C SER A 99 6.19 -1.08 -21.70
N ALA A 100 6.81 -1.65 -20.67
CA ALA A 100 6.55 -3.00 -20.19
C ALA A 100 5.24 -3.13 -19.38
N TRP A 101 4.74 -2.03 -18.81
CA TRP A 101 3.57 -2.07 -17.95
C TRP A 101 2.32 -2.68 -18.60
N ARG A 102 2.08 -2.41 -19.89
CA ARG A 102 0.94 -2.98 -20.63
C ARG A 102 0.94 -4.52 -20.67
N SER A 103 2.11 -5.14 -20.60
CA SER A 103 2.25 -6.60 -20.55
C SER A 103 2.33 -7.13 -19.13
N ASP A 104 2.84 -6.33 -18.19
CA ASP A 104 3.11 -6.77 -16.83
C ASP A 104 1.94 -6.57 -15.84
N TRP A 105 0.97 -5.70 -16.15
CA TRP A 105 -0.12 -5.36 -15.21
C TRP A 105 -1.07 -6.52 -14.89
N GLN A 106 -1.20 -7.51 -15.78
CA GLN A 106 -2.05 -8.68 -15.55
C GLN A 106 -1.33 -9.81 -14.80
N LYS A 107 -0.02 -9.69 -14.59
CA LYS A 107 0.74 -10.74 -13.90
C LYS A 107 0.40 -10.71 -12.41
N GLN A 108 0.15 -11.88 -11.84
CA GLN A 108 -0.09 -12.02 -10.40
C GLN A 108 1.18 -11.78 -9.59
N GLU A 109 2.35 -12.06 -10.20
CA GLU A 109 3.67 -11.94 -9.57
C GLU A 109 4.58 -10.99 -10.36
N CYS A 110 5.51 -10.36 -9.65
CA CYS A 110 6.50 -9.47 -10.24
C CYS A 110 7.43 -10.27 -11.18
N PRO A 111 7.52 -9.92 -12.48
CA PRO A 111 8.35 -10.66 -13.43
C PRO A 111 9.85 -10.31 -13.34
N TYR A 112 10.23 -9.37 -12.47
CA TYR A 112 11.60 -8.88 -12.30
C TYR A 112 12.20 -9.41 -11.01
N LYS A 113 13.54 -9.52 -10.99
CA LYS A 113 14.28 -9.96 -9.80
C LYS A 113 14.10 -8.96 -8.66
N ALA A 114 14.00 -9.46 -7.43
CA ALA A 114 14.01 -8.63 -6.23
C ALA A 114 15.28 -7.77 -6.20
N GLY A 115 15.13 -6.48 -5.89
CA GLY A 115 16.22 -5.50 -5.92
C GLY A 115 16.48 -4.85 -7.29
N ASP A 116 15.74 -5.21 -8.34
CA ASP A 116 15.74 -4.44 -9.60
C ASP A 116 14.82 -3.21 -9.48
N LEU A 117 15.23 -2.09 -10.07
CA LEU A 117 14.40 -0.90 -10.19
C LEU A 117 13.06 -1.24 -10.85
N ARG A 118 13.06 -2.09 -11.89
CA ARG A 118 11.82 -2.50 -12.55
C ARG A 118 10.85 -3.24 -11.61
N ALA A 119 11.38 -4.03 -10.68
CA ALA A 119 10.56 -4.69 -9.66
C ALA A 119 9.88 -3.66 -8.74
N ALA A 120 10.63 -2.64 -8.31
CA ALA A 120 10.09 -1.54 -7.51
C ALA A 120 9.04 -0.73 -8.29
N LEU A 121 9.27 -0.43 -9.57
CA LEU A 121 8.32 0.28 -10.42
C LEU A 121 7.02 -0.52 -10.64
N TRP A 122 7.12 -1.84 -10.83
CA TRP A 122 5.96 -2.74 -10.91
C TRP A 122 5.15 -2.72 -9.60
N LEU A 123 5.82 -2.79 -8.45
CA LEU A 123 5.16 -2.69 -7.13
C LEU A 123 4.45 -1.35 -6.92
N ILE A 124 5.01 -0.24 -7.42
CA ILE A 124 4.38 1.07 -7.29
C ILE A 124 3.14 1.16 -8.19
N LEU A 125 3.23 0.73 -9.46
CA LEU A 125 2.12 0.83 -10.41
C LEU A 125 0.99 -0.18 -10.16
N THR A 126 1.26 -1.34 -9.58
CA THR A 126 0.20 -2.27 -9.11
C THR A 126 -0.68 -1.67 -8.00
N ARG A 127 -0.21 -0.60 -7.35
CA ARG A 127 -0.94 0.11 -6.29
C ARG A 127 -1.58 1.41 -6.77
N VAL A 128 -1.20 1.90 -7.96
CA VAL A 128 -1.74 3.08 -8.63
C VAL A 128 -1.67 2.88 -10.14
N ASP A 129 -2.82 2.80 -10.79
CA ASP A 129 -2.95 2.53 -12.24
C ASP A 129 -2.40 3.65 -13.16
N HIS A 130 -1.65 4.61 -12.62
CA HIS A 130 -1.01 5.68 -13.37
C HIS A 130 0.34 6.09 -12.76
N PRO A 131 1.32 6.50 -13.60
CA PRO A 131 2.59 7.00 -13.11
C PRO A 131 2.41 8.33 -12.36
N LEU A 132 3.00 8.42 -11.16
CA LEU A 132 2.95 9.63 -10.35
C LEU A 132 3.84 10.74 -10.93
N SER A 133 3.43 11.99 -10.73
CA SER A 133 4.26 13.16 -11.05
C SER A 133 5.40 13.32 -10.05
N ALA A 134 6.50 13.95 -10.49
CA ALA A 134 7.63 14.26 -9.63
C ALA A 134 7.21 15.12 -8.42
N GLU A 135 6.29 16.07 -8.60
CA GLU A 135 5.75 16.87 -7.49
C GLU A 135 5.08 16.00 -6.42
N ARG A 136 4.27 15.01 -6.85
CA ARG A 136 3.58 14.11 -5.91
C ARG A 136 4.57 13.21 -5.18
N ILE A 137 5.57 12.68 -5.88
CA ILE A 137 6.64 11.87 -5.28
C ILE A 137 7.43 12.70 -4.28
N ARG A 138 7.80 13.95 -4.63
CA ARG A 138 8.50 14.87 -3.74
C ARG A 138 7.72 15.12 -2.45
N LYS A 139 6.40 15.35 -2.54
CA LYS A 139 5.54 15.47 -1.34
C LYS A 139 5.61 14.23 -0.45
N ILE A 140 5.63 13.03 -1.03
CA ILE A 140 5.73 11.75 -0.31
C ILE A 140 7.10 11.58 0.37
N LEU A 141 8.18 12.01 -0.30
CA LEU A 141 9.53 11.92 0.24
C LEU A 141 9.77 12.93 1.37
N VAL A 142 9.15 14.12 1.30
CA VAL A 142 9.34 15.20 2.29
C VAL A 142 8.40 15.05 3.50
N MET A 143 7.16 14.59 3.29
CA MET A 143 6.21 14.37 4.39
C MET A 143 6.49 13.01 5.06
N ARG A 144 7.13 13.07 6.22
CA ARG A 144 7.27 11.96 7.18
C ARG A 144 6.22 12.05 8.26
#